data_AF-A0A1C0SKM3-F1
#
_entry.id   AF-A0A1C0SKM3-F1
#
_cell.length_a   1.000
_cell.length_b   1.000
_cell.length_c   1.000
_cell.angle_alpha   90.00
_cell.angle_beta   90.00
_cell.angle_gamma   90.00
#
_symmetry.space_group_name_H-M   'P 1'
#
loop_
_entity.id
_entity.type
_entity.pdbx_description
1 polymer ?
#
loop_
_entity_poly.entity_id
_entity_poly.type
_entity_poly.pdbx_seq_one_letter_code
_entity_poly.pdbx_strand_id
1 'polypeptide(L)'
;MLTAIAILIFLVLAGIAGLHAYWALGGLWPCHDEASLVRTVVGTKRRLLMPPAWLTLIVAALIFAAALLPLSVTPLMAGVLPATLADGGLAALAAIFIARGLFAFSAIFHQRHGAEPFVTLDRQIYGPLCLTIGAGYLALLVLA
;
A
#
# COMPACT_ATOMS: atom_id res chain seq x y z
N MET A 1 -6.15 -13.75 17.71
CA MET A 1 -6.82 -12.75 16.84
C MET A 1 -5.81 -11.78 16.23
N LEU A 2 -5.00 -11.07 17.03
CA LEU A 2 -4.00 -10.09 16.55
C LEU A 2 -2.99 -10.68 15.57
N THR A 3 -2.45 -11.87 15.87
CA THR A 3 -1.53 -12.57 14.96
C THR A 3 -2.12 -12.80 13.57
N ALA A 4 -3.40 -13.15 13.48
CA ALA A 4 -4.05 -13.36 12.18
C ALA A 4 -4.19 -12.04 11.39
N ILE A 5 -4.54 -10.93 12.08
CA ILE A 5 -4.59 -9.60 11.47
C ILE A 5 -3.20 -9.20 10.96
N ALA A 6 -2.17 -9.37 11.80
CA ALA A 6 -0.79 -9.04 11.46
C ALA A 6 -0.29 -9.84 10.25
N ILE A 7 -0.51 -11.15 10.23
CA ILE A 7 -0.13 -12.03 9.11
C ILE A 7 -0.88 -11.62 7.84
N LEU A 8 -2.19 -11.34 7.93
CA LEU A 8 -2.98 -10.94 6.75
C LEU A 8 -2.47 -9.62 6.16
N ILE A 9 -2.20 -8.61 7.00
CA ILE A 9 -1.61 -7.34 6.55
C ILE A 9 -0.25 -7.57 5.91
N PHE A 10 0.61 -8.39 6.53
CA PHE A 10 1.92 -8.74 5.98
C PHE A 10 1.79 -9.38 4.60
N LEU A 11 0.95 -10.40 4.44
CA LEU A 11 0.79 -11.11 3.16
C LEU A 11 0.26 -10.18 2.07
N VAL A 12 -0.73 -9.34 2.37
CA VAL A 12 -1.29 -8.38 1.42
C VAL A 12 -0.23 -7.36 0.99
N LEU A 13 0.44 -6.71 1.95
CA LEU A 13 1.45 -5.69 1.64
C LEU A 13 2.70 -6.28 0.97
N ALA A 14 3.13 -7.49 1.36
CA ALA A 14 4.22 -8.19 0.71
C ALA A 14 3.87 -8.55 -0.75
N GLY A 15 2.64 -8.98 -1.02
CA GLY A 15 2.14 -9.19 -2.38
C GLY A 15 2.16 -7.92 -3.21
N ILE A 16 1.71 -6.79 -2.65
CA ILE A 16 1.76 -5.48 -3.31
C ILE A 16 3.20 -5.02 -3.56
N ALA A 17 4.10 -5.21 -2.60
CA ALA A 17 5.53 -4.92 -2.76
C ALA A 17 6.14 -5.77 -3.89
N GLY A 18 5.82 -7.07 -3.94
CA GLY A 18 6.22 -7.97 -5.01
C GLY A 18 5.72 -7.51 -6.39
N LEU A 19 4.49 -7.01 -6.46
CA LEU A 19 3.93 -6.46 -7.69
C LEU A 19 4.68 -5.19 -8.15
N HIS A 20 5.09 -4.32 -7.22
CA HIS A 20 5.93 -3.16 -7.55
C HIS A 20 7.32 -3.57 -8.04
N ALA A 21 7.93 -4.57 -7.40
CA ALA A 21 9.20 -5.12 -7.87
C ALA A 21 9.06 -5.73 -9.27
N TYR A 22 7.97 -6.46 -9.52
CA TYR A 22 7.65 -7.00 -10.85
C TYR A 22 7.51 -5.91 -11.92
N TRP A 23 6.80 -4.81 -11.63
CA TRP A 23 6.71 -3.67 -12.56
C TRP A 23 8.05 -2.96 -12.76
N ALA A 24 8.89 -2.88 -11.73
CA ALA A 24 10.23 -2.32 -11.86
C ALA A 24 11.11 -3.14 -12.83
N LEU A 25 10.83 -4.44 -12.96
CA LEU A 25 11.51 -5.35 -13.89
C LEU A 25 10.85 -5.39 -15.29
N GLY A 26 9.87 -4.53 -15.56
CA GLY A 26 9.18 -4.45 -16.86
C GLY A 26 7.93 -5.31 -16.98
N GLY A 27 7.43 -5.86 -15.88
CA GLY A 27 6.18 -6.59 -15.84
C GLY A 27 4.97 -5.76 -16.26
N LEU A 28 4.01 -6.37 -16.96
CA LEU A 28 2.85 -5.65 -17.54
C LEU A 28 1.50 -5.98 -16.90
N TRP A 29 1.41 -7.07 -16.13
CA TRP A 29 0.16 -7.46 -15.46
C TRP A 29 -0.36 -6.33 -14.54
N PRO A 30 -1.67 -6.02 -14.53
CA PRO A 30 -2.79 -6.73 -15.17
C PRO A 30 -3.08 -6.32 -16.62
N CYS A 31 -2.23 -5.50 -17.24
CA CYS A 31 -2.42 -4.96 -18.58
C CYS A 31 -1.54 -5.69 -19.62
N HIS A 32 -1.69 -5.30 -20.89
CA HIS A 32 -0.93 -5.87 -22.02
C HIS A 32 0.11 -4.91 -22.60
N ASP A 33 0.05 -3.62 -22.22
CA ASP A 33 0.96 -2.59 -22.66
C ASP A 33 1.23 -1.59 -21.52
N GLU A 34 2.39 -0.93 -21.60
CA GLU A 34 2.88 -0.02 -20.56
C GLU A 34 1.98 1.20 -20.37
N ALA A 35 1.44 1.77 -21.46
CA ALA A 35 0.59 2.95 -21.38
C ALA A 35 -0.73 2.64 -20.65
N SER A 36 -1.33 1.48 -20.93
CA SER A 36 -2.50 0.99 -20.21
C SER A 36 -2.19 0.70 -18.75
N LEU A 37 -1.02 0.14 -18.45
CA LEU A 37 -0.60 -0.10 -17.07
C LEU A 37 -0.44 1.21 -16.31
N VAL A 38 0.24 2.21 -16.87
CA VAL A 38 0.39 3.54 -16.26
C VAL A 38 -0.97 4.19 -15.97
N ARG A 39 -1.92 4.14 -16.91
CA ARG A 39 -3.29 4.62 -16.67
C ARG A 39 -4.01 3.85 -15.57
N THR A 40 -3.71 2.57 -15.41
CA THR A 40 -4.40 1.67 -14.47
C THR A 40 -3.86 1.76 -13.05
N VAL A 41 -2.53 1.84 -12.86
CA VAL A 41 -1.89 1.73 -11.52
C VAL A 41 -1.20 3.00 -11.06
N VAL A 42 -0.74 3.85 -11.97
CA VAL A 42 -0.18 5.18 -11.63
C VAL A 42 -1.27 6.25 -11.69
N GLY A 43 -2.25 6.09 -12.58
CA GLY A 43 -3.44 6.94 -12.65
C GLY A 43 -3.18 8.37 -13.10
N THR A 44 -2.07 8.64 -13.79
CA THR A 44 -1.74 9.99 -14.27
C THR A 44 -2.05 10.16 -15.76
N LYS A 45 -2.60 11.33 -16.12
CA LYS A 45 -2.81 11.74 -17.52
C LYS A 45 -1.52 12.18 -18.22
N ARG A 46 -0.45 12.44 -17.46
CA ARG A 46 0.75 13.15 -17.94
C ARG A 46 1.91 12.24 -18.33
N ARG A 47 1.81 10.94 -18.09
CA ARG A 47 2.86 9.96 -18.40
C ARG A 47 2.28 8.79 -19.17
N LEU A 48 3.08 8.27 -20.09
CA LEU A 48 2.79 7.06 -20.87
C LEU A 48 3.75 5.92 -20.53
N LEU A 49 4.83 6.23 -19.81
CA LEU A 49 5.86 5.28 -19.39
C LEU A 49 5.84 5.14 -17.87
N MET A 50 6.22 3.96 -17.40
CA MET A 50 6.40 3.67 -16.00
C MET A 50 7.44 4.61 -15.36
N PRO A 51 7.31 4.90 -14.05
CA PRO A 51 8.38 5.50 -13.29
C PRO A 51 9.68 4.67 -13.43
N PRO A 52 10.86 5.31 -13.32
CA PRO A 52 12.12 4.61 -13.48
C PRO A 52 12.25 3.49 -12.45
N ALA A 53 12.80 2.35 -12.87
CA ALA A 53 12.83 1.11 -12.09
C ALA A 53 13.36 1.30 -10.65
N TRP A 54 14.42 2.09 -10.47
CA TRP A 54 14.99 2.36 -9.14
C TRP A 54 13.98 3.03 -8.19
N LEU A 55 13.12 3.92 -8.69
CA LEU A 55 12.11 4.60 -7.89
C LEU A 55 11.00 3.62 -7.51
N THR A 56 10.57 2.79 -8.47
CA THR A 56 9.56 1.74 -8.22
C THR A 56 10.07 0.70 -7.22
N LEU A 57 11.37 0.35 -7.25
CA LEU A 57 12.01 -0.52 -6.26
C LEU A 57 12.09 0.12 -4.87
N ILE A 58 12.34 1.43 -4.77
CA ILE A 58 12.26 2.14 -3.48
C ILE A 58 10.85 2.03 -2.92
N VAL A 59 9.82 2.25 -3.74
CA VAL A 59 8.42 2.08 -3.30
C VAL A 59 8.16 0.65 -2.85
N ALA A 60 8.62 -0.36 -3.60
CA ALA A 60 8.50 -1.76 -3.21
C ALA A 60 9.16 -2.04 -1.85
N ALA A 61 10.37 -1.53 -1.62
CA ALA A 61 11.09 -1.69 -0.36
C ALA A 61 10.36 -1.00 0.82
N LEU A 62 9.83 0.20 0.62
CA LEU A 62 9.05 0.91 1.63
C LEU A 62 7.75 0.17 1.98
N ILE A 63 7.04 -0.35 0.99
CA ILE A 63 5.83 -1.15 1.21
C ILE A 63 6.18 -2.44 1.96
N PHE A 64 7.29 -3.10 1.60
CA PHE A 64 7.74 -4.31 2.28
C PHE A 64 8.16 -4.03 3.73
N ALA A 65 8.87 -2.93 3.99
CA ALA A 65 9.19 -2.50 5.35
C ALA A 65 7.93 -2.23 6.17
N ALA A 66 6.91 -1.58 5.58
CA ALA A 66 5.61 -1.43 6.21
C ALA A 66 4.97 -2.80 6.50
N ALA A 67 5.02 -3.76 5.57
CA ALA A 67 4.48 -5.10 5.74
C ALA A 67 5.05 -5.86 6.94
N LEU A 68 6.32 -5.63 7.30
CA LEU A 68 6.99 -6.29 8.42
C LEU A 68 6.57 -5.76 9.79
N LEU A 69 6.25 -4.47 9.89
CA LEU A 69 5.91 -3.84 11.17
C LEU A 69 4.79 -4.53 11.95
N PRO A 70 3.63 -4.93 11.37
CA PRO A 70 2.58 -5.60 12.15
C PRO A 70 3.03 -6.94 12.73
N LEU A 71 4.11 -7.56 12.24
CA LEU A 71 4.64 -8.79 12.84
C LEU A 71 5.32 -8.53 14.18
N SER A 72 5.70 -7.29 14.51
CA SER A 72 6.37 -6.95 15.78
C SER A 72 5.49 -7.18 17.00
N VAL A 73 4.15 -7.15 16.84
CA VAL A 73 3.19 -7.45 17.91
C VAL A 73 2.87 -8.94 18.03
N THR A 74 3.55 -9.77 17.24
CA THR A 74 3.37 -11.23 17.25
C THR A 74 4.59 -11.92 17.88
N PRO A 75 4.44 -13.15 18.39
CA PRO A 75 5.58 -13.91 18.91
C PRO A 75 6.71 -14.15 17.91
N LEU A 76 6.47 -14.03 16.58
CA LEU A 76 7.49 -14.24 15.55
C LEU A 76 8.59 -13.18 15.58
N MET A 77 8.24 -11.93 15.92
CA MET A 77 9.19 -10.80 15.94
C MET A 77 9.11 -9.99 17.24
N ALA A 78 8.58 -10.59 18.30
CA ALA A 78 8.50 -9.96 19.61
C ALA A 78 9.92 -9.61 20.10
N GLY A 79 10.10 -8.35 20.55
CA GLY A 79 11.37 -7.85 21.05
C GLY A 79 12.39 -7.41 19.99
N VAL A 80 12.07 -7.52 18.69
CA VAL A 80 12.97 -7.03 17.62
C VAL A 80 13.00 -5.50 17.57
N LEU A 81 11.86 -4.83 17.83
CA LEU A 81 11.77 -3.38 17.94
C LEU A 81 11.45 -2.95 19.38
N PRO A 82 11.96 -1.80 19.84
CA PRO A 82 11.47 -1.14 21.04
C PRO A 82 9.96 -0.85 20.93
N ALA A 83 9.20 -1.05 22.01
CA ALA A 83 7.74 -0.88 22.01
C ALA A 83 7.31 0.50 21.50
N THR A 84 7.97 1.57 21.95
CA THR A 84 7.66 2.94 21.52
C THR A 84 7.84 3.15 20.01
N LEU A 85 8.84 2.49 19.40
CA LEU A 85 9.08 2.58 17.97
C LEU A 85 8.05 1.76 17.19
N ALA A 86 7.68 0.58 17.70
CA ALA A 86 6.62 -0.25 17.12
C ALA A 86 5.29 0.50 17.12
N ASP A 87 4.86 1.03 18.27
CA ASP A 87 3.60 1.76 18.42
C ASP A 87 3.56 3.02 17.56
N GLY A 88 4.66 3.80 17.56
CA GLY A 88 4.79 4.98 16.71
C GLY A 88 4.70 4.64 15.23
N GLY A 89 5.31 3.54 14.79
CA GLY A 89 5.22 3.07 13.41
C GLY A 89 3.83 2.58 13.05
N LEU A 90 3.15 1.82 13.93
CA LEU A 90 1.78 1.34 13.71
C LEU A 90 0.82 2.53 13.58
N ALA A 91 0.95 3.53 14.46
CA ALA A 91 0.17 4.77 14.41
C ALA A 91 0.41 5.55 13.12
N ALA A 92 1.68 5.71 12.70
CA ALA A 92 2.02 6.41 11.48
C ALA A 92 1.46 5.69 10.24
N LEU A 93 1.63 4.37 10.13
CA LEU A 93 1.09 3.60 9.02
C LEU A 93 -0.44 3.59 9.00
N ALA A 94 -1.09 3.47 10.16
CA ALA A 94 -2.54 3.61 10.26
C ALA A 94 -3.01 4.95 9.68
N ALA A 95 -2.38 6.06 10.10
CA ALA A 95 -2.71 7.39 9.62
C ALA A 95 -2.50 7.54 8.11
N ILE A 96 -1.35 7.08 7.58
CA ILE A 96 -1.03 7.15 6.15
C ILE A 96 -2.04 6.36 5.31
N PHE A 97 -2.34 5.11 5.69
CA PHE A 97 -3.25 4.26 4.93
C PHE A 97 -4.70 4.74 5.02
N ILE A 98 -5.15 5.22 6.19
CA ILE A 98 -6.48 5.81 6.34
C ILE A 98 -6.59 7.09 5.49
N ALA A 99 -5.62 8.00 5.59
CA ALA A 99 -5.62 9.24 4.82
C ALA A 99 -5.67 8.94 3.31
N ARG A 100 -4.80 8.04 2.81
CA ARG A 100 -4.81 7.63 1.40
C ARG A 100 -6.14 7.00 1.00
N GLY A 101 -6.69 6.14 1.86
CA GLY A 101 -7.98 5.49 1.62
C GLY A 101 -9.14 6.48 1.52
N LEU A 102 -9.16 7.51 2.37
CA LEU A 102 -10.16 8.58 2.32
C LEU A 102 -10.01 9.45 1.06
N PHE A 103 -8.78 9.73 0.63
CA PHE A 103 -8.55 10.49 -0.60
C PHE A 103 -9.13 9.83 -1.85
N ALA A 104 -9.24 8.49 -1.87
CA ALA A 104 -9.88 7.76 -2.95
C ALA A 104 -11.38 8.10 -3.15
N PHE A 105 -12.04 8.69 -2.16
CA PHE A 105 -13.44 9.10 -2.26
C PHE A 105 -13.59 10.59 -2.59
N SER A 106 -12.48 11.35 -2.60
CA SER A 106 -12.47 12.77 -2.91
C SER A 106 -12.60 13.05 -4.41
N ALA A 107 -13.80 13.47 -4.82
CA ALA A 107 -14.09 13.79 -6.21
C ALA A 107 -13.19 14.91 -6.79
N ILE A 108 -12.83 15.90 -5.98
CA ILE A 108 -11.98 17.03 -6.39
C ILE A 108 -10.56 16.55 -6.71
N PHE A 109 -10.04 15.60 -5.92
CA PHE A 109 -8.70 15.06 -6.11
C PHE A 109 -8.62 14.24 -7.41
N HIS A 110 -9.58 13.34 -7.63
CA HIS A 110 -9.64 12.51 -8.82
C HIS A 110 -9.86 13.30 -10.10
N GLN A 111 -10.73 14.31 -10.09
CA GLN A 111 -10.96 15.15 -11.28
C GLN A 111 -9.69 15.90 -11.72
N ARG A 112 -8.87 16.36 -10.77
CA ARG A 112 -7.65 17.13 -11.05
C ARG A 112 -6.46 16.27 -11.45
N HIS A 113 -6.33 15.06 -10.91
CA HIS A 113 -5.09 14.28 -10.99
C HIS A 113 -5.24 12.87 -11.58
N GLY A 114 -6.45 12.30 -11.57
CA GLY A 114 -6.69 10.90 -11.93
C GLY A 114 -7.04 10.68 -13.40
N ALA A 115 -6.53 9.59 -13.97
CA ALA A 115 -6.92 9.03 -15.27
C ALA A 115 -7.79 7.76 -15.06
N GLU A 116 -8.66 7.43 -16.02
CA GLU A 116 -9.34 6.13 -16.03
C GLU A 116 -8.40 5.06 -16.62
N PRO A 117 -8.45 3.80 -16.13
CA PRO A 117 -9.41 3.27 -15.14
C PRO A 117 -8.99 3.44 -13.66
N PHE A 118 -7.87 4.11 -13.37
CA PHE A 118 -7.38 4.23 -11.99
C PHE A 118 -8.38 4.89 -11.04
N VAL A 119 -9.09 5.94 -11.46
CA VAL A 119 -10.10 6.60 -10.61
C VAL A 119 -11.19 5.63 -10.16
N THR A 120 -11.69 4.81 -11.09
CA THR A 120 -12.68 3.77 -10.78
C THR A 120 -12.10 2.71 -9.83
N LEU A 121 -10.89 2.21 -10.12
CA LEU A 121 -10.22 1.21 -9.30
C LEU A 121 -9.83 1.73 -7.91
N ASP A 122 -9.46 3.00 -7.80
CA ASP A 122 -9.11 3.64 -6.54
C ASP A 122 -10.34 3.73 -5.63
N ARG A 123 -11.51 4.05 -6.19
CA ARG A 123 -12.79 4.05 -5.45
C ARG A 123 -13.25 2.66 -5.04
N GLN A 124 -13.12 1.67 -5.92
CA GLN A 124 -13.73 0.35 -5.74
C GLN A 124 -12.81 -0.65 -5.04
N ILE A 125 -11.49 -0.51 -5.20
CA ILE A 125 -10.52 -1.52 -4.76
C ILE A 125 -9.44 -0.88 -3.90
N TYR A 126 -8.66 0.08 -4.43
CA TYR A 126 -7.44 0.52 -3.74
C TYR A 126 -7.73 1.34 -2.47
N GLY A 127 -8.72 2.24 -2.53
CA GLY A 127 -9.18 3.05 -1.41
C GLY A 127 -9.74 2.20 -0.27
N PRO A 128 -10.75 1.34 -0.53
CA PRO A 128 -11.25 0.38 0.45
C PRO A 128 -10.14 -0.49 1.05
N LEU A 129 -9.25 -1.03 0.22
CA LEU A 129 -8.11 -1.84 0.70
C LEU A 129 -7.21 -1.05 1.65
N CYS A 130 -6.89 0.20 1.32
CA CYS A 130 -6.09 1.05 2.21
C CYS A 130 -6.81 1.40 3.51
N LEU A 131 -8.13 1.64 3.49
CA LEU A 131 -8.90 1.82 4.72
C LEU A 131 -8.89 0.56 5.59
N THR A 132 -9.06 -0.62 4.99
CA THR A 132 -9.02 -1.90 5.71
C THR A 132 -7.64 -2.16 6.32
N ILE A 133 -6.56 -1.92 5.57
CA ILE A 133 -5.18 -2.04 6.07
C ILE A 133 -4.94 -1.06 7.22
N GLY A 134 -5.34 0.21 7.04
CA GLY A 134 -5.19 1.25 8.06
C GLY A 134 -5.97 0.95 9.34
N ALA A 135 -7.20 0.44 9.23
CA ALA A 135 -7.98 -0.04 10.35
C ALA A 135 -7.32 -1.25 11.04
N GLY A 136 -6.68 -2.14 10.26
CA GLY A 136 -5.90 -3.25 10.79
C GLY A 136 -4.70 -2.78 11.62
N TYR A 137 -3.91 -1.82 11.12
CA TYR A 137 -2.83 -1.19 11.90
C TYR A 137 -3.33 -0.54 13.18
N LEU A 138 -4.45 0.20 13.10
CA LEU A 138 -5.05 0.83 14.27
C LEU A 138 -5.53 -0.20 15.30
N ALA A 139 -6.14 -1.30 14.84
CA ALA A 139 -6.56 -2.40 15.71
C ALA A 139 -5.36 -3.06 16.41
N LEU A 140 -4.25 -3.28 15.70
CA LEU A 140 -3.03 -3.80 16.32
C LEU A 140 -2.46 -2.81 17.35
N LEU A 141 -2.45 -1.51 17.05
CA LEU A 141 -1.98 -0.48 17.98
C LEU A 141 -2.79 -0.41 19.29
N VAL A 142 -4.12 -0.56 19.20
CA VAL A 142 -5.01 -0.37 20.35
C VAL A 142 -5.18 -1.66 21.18
N LEU A 143 -4.98 -2.82 20.56
CA LEU A 143 -5.31 -4.11 21.17
C LEU A 143 -4.10 -5.01 21.48
N ALA A 144 -2.91 -4.70 20.97
CA ALA A 144 -1.66 -5.41 21.30
C ALA A 144 -1.08 -4.94 22.64
#